data_AF-A0A4R5A8H6-F1
#
_entry.id   AF-A0A4R5A8H6-F1
#
_cell.length_a   1.000
_cell.length_b   1.000
_cell.length_c   1.000
_cell.angle_alpha   90.00
_cell.angle_beta   90.00
_cell.angle_gamma   90.00
#
_symmetry.space_group_name_H-M   'P 1'
#
loop_
_entity.id
_entity.type
_entity.pdbx_description
1 polymer ?
#
loop_
_entity_poly.entity_id
_entity_poly.type
_entity_poly.pdbx_seq_one_letter_code
_entity_poly.pdbx_strand_id
1 'polypeptide(L)'
;MLEAAGVTAVEEQVYGALVDSPADTAAAIATRLGLSFGETTAALASLESKGLMSRTADRTPRFLATPPDIAIEPLILQRQAELHETRRAVDELLRRYRASRRPREAAELVEVVVGRPAVAQRFQQLQRRAEREVLVLVKPPFAIPHEANDTELDLLARGVTARAVYERSVLESDGGSAAVARYVAAGEQARVVDELPVKFALIDGSEAFVPLTQDDSETEPTFMVVHRSGLLAALIALFESLWERAFELSALTARPADGRPSWLPPADAQLVSLLLAGLTDKAIATQLGLSLRTVHRRISALLDRAQVSTRLQLGWHAAQHGWLDGYTPGPGVAGQRSP
;
A
#
# COMPACT_ATOMS: atom_id res chain seq x y z
N MET A 1 -31.42 -4.47 43.69
CA MET A 1 -32.07 -5.14 42.54
C MET A 1 -32.65 -4.14 41.53
N LEU A 2 -33.12 -2.97 41.96
CA LEU A 2 -33.79 -1.98 41.08
C LEU A 2 -32.84 -0.90 40.51
N GLU A 3 -31.54 -0.99 40.80
CA GLU A 3 -30.54 -0.05 40.29
C GLU A 3 -30.49 0.02 38.76
N ALA A 4 -30.71 -1.10 38.06
CA ALA A 4 -30.77 -1.14 36.61
C ALA A 4 -31.95 -0.32 36.04
N ALA A 5 -33.01 -0.12 36.82
CA ALA A 5 -34.16 0.73 36.50
C ALA A 5 -33.99 2.17 37.01
N GLY A 6 -32.80 2.54 37.51
CA GLY A 6 -32.52 3.88 38.00
C GLY A 6 -32.97 4.16 39.43
N VAL A 7 -33.27 3.11 40.22
CA VAL A 7 -33.61 3.22 41.66
C VAL A 7 -32.37 2.92 42.49
N THR A 8 -31.91 3.89 43.28
CA THR A 8 -30.71 3.72 44.11
C THR A 8 -30.92 2.70 45.23
N ALA A 9 -29.84 2.16 45.80
CA ALA A 9 -29.94 1.22 46.92
C ALA A 9 -30.74 1.76 48.12
N VAL A 10 -30.62 3.05 48.44
CA VAL A 10 -31.36 3.70 49.55
C VAL A 10 -32.85 3.82 49.21
N GLU A 11 -33.18 4.19 47.97
CA GLU A 11 -34.56 4.25 47.49
C GLU A 11 -35.22 2.87 47.47
N GLU A 12 -34.49 1.83 47.07
CA GLU A 12 -34.97 0.45 47.07
C GLU A 12 -35.31 -0.04 48.49
N GLN A 13 -34.48 0.29 49.48
CA GLN A 13 -34.74 -0.03 50.88
C GLN A 13 -36.00 0.68 51.42
N VAL A 14 -36.15 1.98 51.11
CA VAL A 14 -37.31 2.78 51.52
C VAL A 14 -38.59 2.30 50.83
N TYR A 15 -38.52 1.97 49.54
CA TYR A 15 -39.66 1.43 48.80
C TYR A 15 -40.06 0.04 49.31
N GLY A 16 -39.11 -0.86 49.55
CA GLY A 16 -39.38 -2.17 50.16
C GLY A 16 -40.04 -2.05 51.53
N ALA A 17 -39.57 -1.12 52.37
CA ALA A 17 -40.19 -0.85 53.66
C ALA A 17 -41.66 -0.41 53.56
N LEU A 18 -42.02 0.36 52.52
CA LEU A 18 -43.39 0.79 52.24
C LEU A 18 -44.26 -0.33 51.65
N VAL A 19 -43.67 -1.27 50.93
CA VAL A 19 -44.36 -2.47 50.43
C VAL A 19 -44.70 -3.41 51.59
N ASP A 20 -43.76 -3.60 52.52
CA ASP A 20 -43.95 -4.48 53.69
C ASP A 20 -44.94 -3.90 54.72
N SER A 21 -44.95 -2.58 54.88
CA SER A 21 -45.83 -1.86 55.81
C SER A 21 -46.46 -0.63 55.13
N PRO A 22 -47.68 -0.73 54.58
CA PRO A 22 -48.33 0.39 53.92
C PRO A 22 -48.76 1.48 54.92
N ALA A 23 -48.80 2.72 54.44
CA ALA A 23 -49.30 3.91 55.16
C ALA A 23 -48.43 4.36 56.36
N ASP A 24 -47.11 4.25 56.23
CA ASP A 24 -46.14 4.66 57.24
C ASP A 24 -45.75 6.15 57.14
N THR A 25 -45.21 6.71 58.24
CA THR A 25 -44.68 8.08 58.28
C THR A 25 -43.17 8.09 58.03
N ALA A 26 -42.63 9.20 57.51
CA ALA A 26 -41.19 9.34 57.27
C ALA A 26 -40.33 9.06 58.52
N ALA A 27 -40.79 9.47 59.71
CA ALA A 27 -40.08 9.22 60.97
C ALA A 27 -40.06 7.72 61.35
N ALA A 28 -41.16 7.00 61.10
CA ALA A 28 -41.24 5.57 61.34
C ALA A 28 -40.32 4.79 60.38
N ILE A 29 -40.29 5.18 59.10
CA ILE A 29 -39.44 4.58 58.08
C ILE A 29 -37.95 4.82 58.41
N ALA A 30 -37.58 6.04 58.76
CA ALA A 30 -36.22 6.40 59.15
C ALA A 30 -35.73 5.56 60.35
N THR A 31 -36.57 5.43 61.38
CA THR A 31 -36.27 4.63 62.59
C THR A 31 -36.10 3.15 62.25
N ARG A 32 -36.99 2.60 61.41
CA ARG A 32 -36.97 1.17 61.03
C ARG A 32 -35.75 0.81 60.19
N LEU A 33 -35.34 1.69 59.28
CA LEU A 33 -34.22 1.45 58.37
C LEU A 33 -32.87 1.94 58.94
N GLY A 34 -32.87 2.59 60.10
CA GLY A 34 -31.66 3.19 60.69
C GLY A 34 -31.07 4.32 59.84
N LEU A 35 -31.88 4.95 58.98
CA LEU A 35 -31.49 6.07 58.14
C LEU A 35 -31.71 7.39 58.86
N SER A 36 -30.98 8.44 58.49
CA SER A 36 -31.30 9.77 58.98
C SER A 36 -32.65 10.24 58.43
N PHE A 37 -33.30 11.15 59.15
CA PHE A 37 -34.56 11.73 58.70
C PHE A 37 -34.39 12.46 57.35
N GLY A 38 -33.28 13.17 57.16
CA GLY A 38 -32.97 13.88 55.91
C GLY A 38 -32.82 12.93 54.71
N GLU A 39 -32.05 11.85 54.87
CA GLU A 39 -31.89 10.83 53.82
C GLU A 39 -33.22 10.17 53.46
N THR A 40 -34.03 9.84 54.47
CA THR A 40 -35.35 9.24 54.28
C THR A 40 -36.27 10.19 53.50
N THR A 41 -36.30 11.48 53.86
CA THR A 41 -37.12 12.45 53.13
C THR A 41 -36.66 12.69 51.70
N ALA A 42 -35.36 12.66 51.44
CA ALA A 42 -34.82 12.81 50.08
C ALA A 42 -35.14 11.58 49.21
N ALA A 43 -35.01 10.38 49.77
CA ALA A 43 -35.39 9.14 49.09
C ALA A 43 -36.90 9.10 48.80
N LEU A 44 -37.75 9.50 49.76
CA LEU A 44 -39.20 9.59 49.55
C LEU A 44 -39.56 10.59 48.44
N ALA A 45 -38.95 11.78 48.42
CA ALA A 45 -39.20 12.76 47.35
C ALA A 45 -38.77 12.25 45.97
N SER A 46 -37.63 11.54 45.91
CA SER A 46 -37.16 10.91 44.67
C SER A 46 -38.10 9.77 44.22
N LEU A 47 -38.54 8.90 45.14
CA LEU A 47 -39.50 7.83 44.86
C LEU A 47 -40.86 8.37 44.38
N GLU A 48 -41.34 9.48 44.95
CA GLU A 48 -42.55 10.18 44.50
C GLU A 48 -42.37 10.69 43.06
N SER A 49 -41.22 11.29 42.73
CA SER A 49 -40.91 11.77 41.37
C SER A 49 -40.81 10.64 40.34
N LYS A 50 -40.46 9.43 40.78
CA LYS A 50 -40.37 8.20 39.96
C LYS A 50 -41.71 7.44 39.88
N GLY A 51 -42.78 7.94 40.52
CA GLY A 51 -44.10 7.30 40.56
C GLY A 51 -44.16 6.02 41.41
N LEU A 52 -43.11 5.75 42.19
CA LEU A 52 -43.00 4.55 43.02
C LEU A 52 -43.82 4.66 44.30
N MET A 53 -44.24 5.85 44.69
CA MET A 53 -45.10 6.03 45.86
C MET A 53 -45.99 7.26 45.73
N SER A 54 -46.99 7.33 46.61
CA SER A 54 -47.85 8.49 46.80
C SER A 54 -47.96 8.84 48.28
N ARG A 55 -48.41 10.06 48.59
CA ARG A 55 -48.61 10.55 49.95
C ARG A 55 -50.07 10.91 50.21
N THR A 56 -50.55 10.67 51.43
CA THR A 56 -51.89 11.11 51.86
C THR A 56 -51.92 12.61 52.11
N ALA A 57 -53.10 13.23 51.93
CA ALA A 57 -53.31 14.66 52.13
C ALA A 57 -53.58 15.06 53.61
N ASP A 58 -53.12 14.24 54.55
CA ASP A 58 -53.35 14.45 55.98
C ASP A 58 -52.38 15.47 56.59
N ARG A 59 -52.71 16.02 57.77
CA ARG A 59 -51.79 16.89 58.55
C ARG A 59 -50.45 16.21 58.86
N THR A 60 -50.44 14.88 58.91
CA THR A 60 -49.21 14.08 58.99
C THR A 60 -49.25 13.12 57.80
N PRO A 61 -48.52 13.41 56.71
CA PRO A 61 -48.60 12.62 55.49
C PRO A 61 -48.10 11.20 55.73
N ARG A 62 -48.91 10.24 55.28
CA ARG A 62 -48.54 8.82 55.23
C ARG A 62 -48.18 8.45 53.80
N PHE A 63 -47.20 7.57 53.65
CA PHE A 63 -46.68 7.19 52.34
C PHE A 63 -47.15 5.80 51.96
N LEU A 64 -47.51 5.64 50.68
CA LEU A 64 -48.06 4.41 50.11
C LEU A 64 -47.23 4.03 48.90
N ALA A 65 -46.69 2.81 48.90
CA ALA A 65 -46.03 2.27 47.72
C ALA A 65 -47.03 2.05 46.59
N THR A 66 -46.67 2.48 45.38
CA THR A 66 -47.35 2.04 44.15
C THR A 66 -46.98 0.57 43.92
N PRO A 67 -47.91 -0.33 43.54
CA PRO A 67 -47.60 -1.73 43.28
C PRO A 67 -46.44 -1.92 42.30
N PRO A 68 -45.46 -2.82 42.58
CA PRO A 68 -44.26 -2.97 41.75
C PRO A 68 -44.54 -3.35 40.29
N ASP A 69 -45.59 -4.14 40.05
CA ASP A 69 -46.06 -4.53 38.71
C ASP A 69 -46.53 -3.33 37.87
N ILE A 70 -46.94 -2.24 38.53
CA ILE A 70 -47.38 -1.00 37.88
C ILE A 70 -46.23 0.02 37.80
N ALA A 71 -45.40 0.11 38.84
CA ALA A 71 -44.43 1.19 38.99
C ALA A 71 -43.07 0.92 38.34
N ILE A 72 -42.65 -0.35 38.22
CA ILE A 72 -41.30 -0.70 37.75
C ILE A 72 -41.19 -0.75 36.23
N GLU A 73 -42.19 -1.27 35.52
CA GLU A 73 -42.18 -1.40 34.06
C GLU A 73 -41.98 -0.04 33.33
N PRO A 74 -42.67 1.06 33.71
CA PRO A 74 -42.43 2.37 33.10
C PRO A 74 -40.99 2.88 33.27
N LEU A 75 -40.35 2.60 34.42
CA LEU A 75 -38.97 2.99 34.68
C LEU A 75 -37.99 2.20 33.81
N ILE A 76 -38.25 0.90 33.61
CA ILE A 76 -37.46 0.07 32.70
C ILE A 76 -37.56 0.59 31.27
N LEU A 77 -38.77 0.88 30.78
CA LEU A 77 -39.00 1.40 29.43
C LEU A 77 -38.34 2.77 29.23
N GLN A 78 -38.42 3.66 30.23
CA GLN A 78 -37.74 4.96 30.19
C GLN A 78 -36.22 4.76 30.08
N ARG A 79 -35.64 3.85 30.88
CA ARG A 79 -34.20 3.58 30.83
C ARG A 79 -33.75 3.00 29.49
N GLN A 80 -34.56 2.13 28.88
CA GLN A 80 -34.29 1.60 27.54
C GLN A 80 -34.32 2.70 26.48
N ALA A 81 -35.26 3.64 26.57
CA ALA A 81 -35.34 4.79 25.66
C ALA A 81 -34.09 5.68 25.74
N GLU A 82 -33.63 6.01 26.94
CA GLU A 82 -32.39 6.79 27.17
C GLU A 82 -31.16 6.11 26.55
N LEU A 83 -31.04 4.78 26.70
CA LEU A 83 -29.94 4.01 26.10
C LEU A 83 -30.03 3.99 24.56
N HIS A 84 -31.24 3.94 24.00
CA HIS A 84 -31.44 4.02 22.55
C HIS A 84 -31.06 5.39 21.99
N GLU A 85 -31.40 6.48 22.68
CA GLU A 85 -30.98 7.83 22.30
C GLU A 85 -29.46 7.99 22.36
N THR A 86 -28.82 7.45 23.40
CA THR A 86 -27.36 7.47 23.54
C THR A 86 -26.69 6.74 22.37
N ARG A 87 -27.21 5.57 21.97
CA ARG A 87 -26.70 4.83 20.80
C ARG A 87 -26.83 5.65 19.51
N ARG A 88 -27.97 6.31 19.30
CA ARG A 88 -28.17 7.19 18.12
C ARG A 88 -27.18 8.36 18.11
N ALA A 89 -26.89 8.96 19.26
CA ALA A 89 -25.90 10.02 19.36
C ALA A 89 -24.49 9.52 19.02
N VAL A 90 -24.11 8.32 19.44
CA VAL A 90 -22.84 7.68 19.07
C VAL A 90 -22.76 7.43 17.57
N ASP A 91 -23.81 6.90 16.93
CA ASP A 91 -23.83 6.66 15.48
C ASP A 91 -23.72 7.95 14.67
N GLU A 92 -24.35 9.02 15.15
CA GLU A 92 -24.24 10.35 14.56
C GLU A 92 -22.82 10.92 14.71
N LEU A 93 -22.19 10.78 15.88
CA LEU A 93 -20.79 11.15 16.09
C LEU A 93 -19.85 10.35 15.18
N LEU A 94 -20.08 9.04 15.02
CA LEU A 94 -19.32 8.19 14.10
C LEU A 94 -19.48 8.61 12.65
N ARG A 95 -20.69 9.00 12.22
CA ARG A 95 -20.93 9.53 10.87
C ARG A 95 -20.18 10.84 10.64
N ARG A 96 -20.22 11.78 11.58
CA ARG A 96 -19.47 13.06 11.51
C ARG A 96 -17.95 12.83 11.54
N TYR A 97 -17.48 11.90 12.37
CA TYR A 97 -16.08 11.50 12.43
C TYR A 97 -15.59 10.93 11.09
N ARG A 98 -16.38 10.04 10.46
CA ARG A 98 -16.03 9.47 9.14
C ARG A 98 -16.10 10.51 8.03
N ALA A 99 -17.12 11.37 8.02
CA ALA A 99 -17.29 12.40 6.99
C ALA A 99 -16.17 13.45 7.02
N SER A 100 -15.67 13.81 8.21
CA SER A 100 -14.57 14.77 8.37
C SER A 100 -13.19 14.22 7.98
N ARG A 101 -13.04 12.89 7.85
CA ARG A 101 -11.77 12.24 7.47
C ARG A 101 -11.64 11.82 6.01
N ARG A 102 -12.73 11.61 5.27
CA ARG A 102 -12.67 11.22 3.84
C ARG A 102 -11.77 12.11 2.95
N PRO A 103 -11.76 13.45 3.10
CA PRO A 103 -10.84 14.31 2.32
C PRO A 103 -9.37 14.20 2.78
N ARG A 104 -9.13 13.89 4.06
CA ARG A 104 -7.78 13.72 4.63
C ARG A 104 -7.18 12.36 4.28
N GLU A 105 -7.97 11.28 4.34
CA GLU A 105 -7.52 9.95 3.94
C GLU A 105 -7.14 9.90 2.46
N ALA A 106 -7.90 10.56 1.56
CA ALA A 106 -7.53 10.63 0.14
C ALA A 106 -6.28 11.49 -0.14
N ALA A 107 -6.09 12.58 0.62
CA ALA A 107 -4.88 13.41 0.54
C ALA A 107 -3.65 12.75 1.22
N GLU A 108 -3.87 11.83 2.16
CA GLU A 108 -2.80 11.00 2.76
C GLU A 108 -2.38 9.84 1.85
N LEU A 109 -3.15 9.51 0.80
CA LEU A 109 -2.75 8.50 -0.19
C LEU A 109 -1.80 9.03 -1.26
N VAL A 110 -1.71 10.36 -1.41
CA VAL A 110 -1.04 11.04 -2.52
C VAL A 110 -0.31 12.29 -2.02
N GLU A 111 1.02 12.24 -2.00
CA GLU A 111 1.88 13.41 -1.72
C GLU A 111 2.41 13.98 -3.05
N VAL A 112 2.18 15.27 -3.31
CA VAL A 112 2.69 15.92 -4.53
C VAL A 112 4.03 16.60 -4.23
N VAL A 113 5.02 16.34 -5.09
CA VAL A 113 6.39 16.86 -5.01
C VAL A 113 6.67 17.65 -6.28
N VAL A 114 6.93 18.94 -6.13
CA VAL A 114 7.12 19.87 -7.24
C VAL A 114 8.56 20.36 -7.27
N GLY A 115 9.16 20.40 -8.46
CA GLY A 115 10.46 21.00 -8.68
C GLY A 115 11.59 19.97 -8.67
N ARG A 116 12.55 20.15 -9.58
CA ARG A 116 13.63 19.19 -9.84
C ARG A 116 14.45 18.82 -8.58
N PRO A 117 14.86 19.78 -7.72
CA PRO A 117 15.60 19.45 -6.50
C PRO A 117 14.77 18.64 -5.50
N ALA A 118 13.48 18.97 -5.33
CA ALA A 118 12.60 18.27 -4.40
C ALA A 118 12.27 16.85 -4.89
N VAL A 119 12.02 16.69 -6.20
CA VAL A 119 11.82 15.39 -6.85
C VAL A 119 13.06 14.50 -6.66
N ALA A 120 14.26 15.04 -6.91
CA ALA A 120 15.52 14.31 -6.72
C ALA A 120 15.73 13.89 -5.27
N GLN A 121 15.55 14.82 -4.33
CA GLN A 121 15.72 14.55 -2.91
C GLN A 121 14.69 13.52 -2.41
N ARG A 122 13.43 13.63 -2.82
CA ARG A 122 12.38 12.68 -2.42
C ARG A 122 12.67 11.29 -2.96
N PHE A 123 13.06 11.17 -4.23
CA PHE A 123 13.39 9.88 -4.82
C PHE A 123 14.57 9.21 -4.10
N GLN A 124 15.62 9.96 -3.78
CA GLN A 124 16.74 9.46 -2.98
C GLN A 124 16.31 9.03 -1.57
N GLN A 125 15.43 9.78 -0.90
CA GLN A 125 14.89 9.38 0.40
C GLN A 125 14.14 8.06 0.34
N LEU A 126 13.31 7.86 -0.69
CA LEU A 126 12.55 6.62 -0.90
C LEU A 126 13.50 5.43 -1.14
N GLN A 127 14.49 5.57 -2.02
CA GLN A 127 15.49 4.51 -2.25
C GLN A 127 16.31 4.17 -0.98
N ARG A 128 16.69 5.17 -0.18
CA ARG A 128 17.43 4.93 1.07
C ARG A 128 16.62 4.18 2.11
N ARG A 129 15.29 4.33 2.10
CA ARG A 129 14.36 3.65 3.00
C ARG A 129 13.98 2.26 2.53
N ALA A 130 14.26 1.90 1.28
CA ALA A 130 13.95 0.58 0.75
C ALA A 130 14.71 -0.51 1.53
N GLU A 131 13.96 -1.49 2.01
CA GLU A 131 14.45 -2.61 2.81
C GLU A 131 14.39 -3.95 2.05
N ARG A 132 13.46 -4.11 1.11
CA ARG A 132 13.15 -5.40 0.47
C ARG A 132 13.35 -5.35 -1.03
N GLU A 133 12.64 -4.45 -1.71
CA GLU A 133 12.64 -4.38 -3.16
C GLU A 133 12.37 -2.98 -3.72
N VAL A 134 12.98 -2.69 -4.87
CA VAL A 134 12.68 -1.53 -5.69
C VAL A 134 12.41 -1.96 -7.12
N LEU A 135 11.28 -1.53 -7.66
CA LEU A 135 10.82 -1.87 -9.00
C LEU A 135 10.74 -0.60 -9.84
N VAL A 136 11.37 -0.54 -11.01
CA VAL A 136 11.46 0.70 -11.77
C VAL A 136 11.11 0.49 -13.24
N LEU A 137 10.25 1.35 -13.78
CA LEU A 137 10.07 1.54 -15.21
C LEU A 137 10.90 2.76 -15.65
N VAL A 138 11.94 2.53 -16.45
CA VAL A 138 12.95 3.53 -16.81
C VAL A 138 12.72 3.98 -18.26
N LYS A 139 12.26 5.22 -18.44
CA LYS A 139 12.10 5.84 -19.76
C LYS A 139 12.46 7.32 -19.75
N PRO A 140 12.95 7.88 -20.88
CA PRO A 140 13.17 9.31 -21.03
C PRO A 140 11.84 10.08 -21.18
N PRO A 141 11.84 11.42 -20.99
CA PRO A 141 12.97 12.24 -20.52
C PRO A 141 13.27 11.98 -19.04
N PHE A 142 14.50 12.21 -18.58
CA PHE A 142 14.87 12.00 -17.18
C PHE A 142 14.67 13.27 -16.34
N ALA A 143 13.91 13.16 -15.25
CA ALA A 143 13.78 14.23 -14.28
C ALA A 143 15.08 14.42 -13.47
N ILE A 144 15.89 13.36 -13.36
CA ILE A 144 17.16 13.32 -12.62
C ILE A 144 18.21 12.68 -13.53
N PRO A 145 19.38 13.30 -13.74
CA PRO A 145 20.44 12.71 -14.56
C PRO A 145 20.88 11.33 -14.03
N HIS A 146 21.06 10.35 -14.92
CA HIS A 146 21.46 8.98 -14.58
C HIS A 146 22.81 8.88 -13.87
N GLU A 147 23.72 9.82 -14.13
CA GLU A 147 25.06 9.86 -13.54
C GLU A 147 25.06 10.09 -12.01
N ALA A 148 23.92 10.54 -11.44
CA ALA A 148 23.80 10.91 -10.04
C ALA A 148 23.12 9.86 -9.13
N ASN A 149 22.80 8.66 -9.64
CA ASN A 149 22.08 7.65 -8.86
C ASN A 149 23.00 6.65 -8.12
N ASP A 150 24.03 7.13 -7.43
CA ASP A 150 24.85 6.30 -6.53
C ASP A 150 24.01 5.61 -5.45
N THR A 151 22.84 6.17 -5.14
CA THR A 151 21.89 5.62 -4.16
C THR A 151 21.37 4.23 -4.54
N GLU A 152 21.29 3.91 -5.84
CA GLU A 152 20.86 2.59 -6.32
C GLU A 152 21.97 1.54 -6.18
N LEU A 153 23.23 1.93 -6.41
CA LEU A 153 24.37 1.05 -6.13
C LEU A 153 24.50 0.76 -4.63
N ASP A 154 24.27 1.77 -3.77
CA ASP A 154 24.21 1.59 -2.32
C ASP A 154 23.07 0.64 -1.91
N LEU A 155 21.90 0.75 -2.57
CA LEU A 155 20.75 -0.10 -2.33
C LEU A 155 21.06 -1.58 -2.67
N LEU A 156 21.65 -1.81 -3.83
CA LEU A 156 22.10 -3.14 -4.27
C LEU A 156 23.16 -3.72 -3.32
N ALA A 157 24.11 -2.89 -2.86
CA ALA A 157 25.12 -3.30 -1.89
C ALA A 157 24.53 -3.70 -0.52
N ARG A 158 23.37 -3.15 -0.13
CA ARG A 158 22.61 -3.58 1.06
C ARG A 158 21.83 -4.89 0.85
N GLY A 159 21.82 -5.46 -0.35
CA GLY A 159 21.11 -6.70 -0.68
C GLY A 159 19.61 -6.51 -0.97
N VAL A 160 19.16 -5.28 -1.20
CA VAL A 160 17.79 -4.99 -1.63
C VAL A 160 17.62 -5.45 -3.09
N THR A 161 16.51 -6.11 -3.40
CA THR A 161 16.24 -6.60 -4.76
C THR A 161 15.86 -5.42 -5.66
N ALA A 162 16.61 -5.18 -6.74
CA ALA A 162 16.24 -4.19 -7.74
C ALA A 162 15.81 -4.87 -9.05
N ARG A 163 14.60 -4.55 -9.53
CA ARG A 163 14.09 -4.97 -10.84
C ARG A 163 13.80 -3.74 -11.70
N ALA A 164 14.49 -3.62 -12.82
CA ALA A 164 14.34 -2.48 -13.72
C ALA A 164 13.88 -2.95 -15.11
N VAL A 165 12.82 -2.33 -15.63
CA VAL A 165 12.41 -2.45 -17.03
C VAL A 165 12.77 -1.16 -17.75
N TYR A 166 13.68 -1.25 -18.70
CA TYR A 166 14.15 -0.15 -19.51
C TYR A 166 13.36 -0.06 -20.82
N GLU A 167 13.05 1.16 -21.25
CA GLU A 167 12.68 1.40 -22.64
C GLU A 167 13.92 1.27 -23.54
N ARG A 168 13.78 0.72 -24.76
CA ARG A 168 14.90 0.52 -25.68
C ARG A 168 15.69 1.81 -25.94
N SER A 169 15.00 2.94 -26.03
CA SER A 169 15.59 4.27 -26.24
C SER A 169 16.66 4.61 -25.20
N VAL A 170 16.56 4.07 -23.98
CA VAL A 170 17.58 4.24 -22.92
C VAL A 170 18.89 3.56 -23.32
N LEU A 171 18.84 2.34 -23.87
CA LEU A 171 20.02 1.61 -24.32
C LEU A 171 20.67 2.24 -25.57
N GLU A 172 19.86 2.91 -26.39
CA GLU A 172 20.31 3.59 -27.61
C GLU A 172 20.97 4.95 -27.32
N SER A 173 20.64 5.57 -26.18
CA SER A 173 21.22 6.83 -25.74
C SER A 173 22.73 6.72 -25.49
N ASP A 174 23.47 7.82 -25.69
CA ASP A 174 24.93 7.81 -25.53
C ASP A 174 25.35 7.36 -24.13
N GLY A 175 26.20 6.33 -24.05
CA GLY A 175 26.60 5.69 -22.79
C GLY A 175 25.51 4.89 -22.07
N GLY A 176 24.28 4.84 -22.57
CA GLY A 176 23.13 4.22 -21.92
C GLY A 176 23.30 2.72 -21.64
N SER A 177 23.80 1.95 -22.61
CA SER A 177 24.06 0.52 -22.41
C SER A 177 25.14 0.26 -21.36
N ALA A 178 26.16 1.12 -21.28
CA ALA A 178 27.20 1.03 -20.26
C ALA A 178 26.69 1.40 -18.87
N ALA A 179 25.80 2.39 -18.78
CA ALA A 179 25.14 2.76 -17.54
C ALA A 179 24.28 1.62 -16.98
N VAL A 180 23.45 0.98 -17.82
CA VAL A 180 22.65 -0.19 -17.41
C VAL A 180 23.55 -1.36 -17.00
N ALA A 181 24.61 -1.64 -17.77
CA ALA A 181 25.56 -2.70 -17.43
C ALA A 181 26.21 -2.50 -16.04
N ARG A 182 26.42 -1.24 -15.60
CA ARG A 182 26.94 -0.94 -14.26
C ARG A 182 25.99 -1.44 -13.15
N TYR A 183 24.69 -1.23 -13.29
CA TYR A 183 23.69 -1.68 -12.31
C TYR A 183 23.50 -3.20 -12.35
N VAL A 184 23.47 -3.80 -13.55
CA VAL A 184 23.43 -5.26 -13.71
C VAL A 184 24.64 -5.92 -13.04
N ALA A 185 25.82 -5.31 -13.15
CA ALA A 185 27.04 -5.84 -12.52
C ALA A 185 27.00 -5.77 -10.99
N ALA A 186 26.21 -4.84 -10.44
CA ALA A 186 25.97 -4.68 -9.01
C ALA A 186 24.81 -5.57 -8.50
N GLY A 187 24.11 -6.29 -9.38
CA GLY A 187 23.05 -7.23 -9.01
C GLY A 187 21.63 -6.81 -9.40
N GLU A 188 21.45 -5.72 -10.15
CA GLU A 188 20.14 -5.35 -10.70
C GLU A 188 19.65 -6.40 -11.70
N GLN A 189 18.38 -6.79 -11.56
CA GLN A 189 17.70 -7.57 -12.58
C GLN A 189 17.13 -6.60 -13.63
N ALA A 190 17.80 -6.52 -14.77
CA ALA A 190 17.42 -5.60 -15.85
C ALA A 190 16.70 -6.34 -16.97
N ARG A 191 15.60 -5.74 -17.44
CA ARG A 191 14.89 -6.16 -18.65
C ARG A 191 14.61 -4.97 -19.56
N VAL A 192 14.29 -5.23 -20.83
CA VAL A 192 14.00 -4.20 -21.83
C VAL A 192 12.70 -4.47 -22.57
N VAL A 193 11.98 -3.40 -22.89
CA VAL A 193 10.83 -3.38 -23.80
C VAL A 193 11.04 -2.32 -24.88
N ASP A 194 10.27 -2.42 -25.96
CA ASP A 194 10.33 -1.46 -27.07
C ASP A 194 9.91 -0.04 -26.62
N GLU A 195 8.74 0.06 -26.00
CA GLU A 195 8.15 1.31 -25.52
C GLU A 195 7.51 1.11 -24.14
N LEU A 196 7.66 2.09 -23.24
CA LEU A 196 6.98 2.11 -21.95
C LEU A 196 5.86 3.17 -21.95
N PRO A 197 4.65 2.85 -21.45
CA PRO A 197 3.58 3.84 -21.36
C PRO A 197 3.92 4.95 -20.37
N VAL A 198 4.54 4.59 -19.24
CA VAL A 198 4.89 5.50 -18.14
C VAL A 198 6.22 5.07 -17.51
N LYS A 199 6.88 6.00 -16.82
CA LYS A 199 7.93 5.70 -15.86
C LYS A 199 7.40 5.87 -14.45
N PHE A 200 7.89 5.04 -13.54
CA PHE A 200 7.69 5.20 -12.10
C PHE A 200 8.64 4.27 -11.36
N ALA A 201 8.76 4.47 -10.04
CA ALA A 201 9.39 3.51 -9.14
C ALA A 201 8.39 3.02 -8.10
N LEU A 202 8.54 1.78 -7.64
CA LEU A 202 7.81 1.18 -6.53
C LEU A 202 8.82 0.80 -5.45
N ILE A 203 8.49 1.07 -4.20
CA ILE A 203 9.36 0.84 -3.05
C ILE A 203 8.61 -0.05 -2.06
N ASP A 204 9.17 -1.24 -1.80
CA ASP A 204 8.71 -2.24 -0.82
C ASP A 204 7.21 -2.61 -0.91
N GLY A 205 6.60 -2.41 -2.09
CA GLY A 205 5.16 -2.60 -2.30
C GLY A 205 4.27 -1.68 -1.48
N SER A 206 4.80 -0.61 -0.90
CA SER A 206 4.06 0.35 -0.05
C SER A 206 3.95 1.75 -0.62
N GLU A 207 4.87 2.13 -1.50
CA GLU A 207 4.92 3.47 -2.07
C GLU A 207 5.25 3.39 -3.57
N ALA A 208 4.63 4.24 -4.38
CA ALA A 208 5.03 4.48 -5.76
C ALA A 208 5.47 5.93 -5.94
N PHE A 209 6.50 6.16 -6.75
CA PHE A 209 6.93 7.49 -7.16
C PHE A 209 6.66 7.67 -8.65
N VAL A 210 5.65 8.48 -8.98
CA VAL A 210 5.04 8.55 -10.31
C VAL A 210 5.02 10.01 -10.79
N PRO A 211 5.38 10.31 -12.05
CA PRO A 211 5.18 11.65 -12.60
C PRO A 211 3.68 11.99 -12.64
N LEU A 212 3.31 13.18 -12.16
CA LEU A 212 1.94 13.68 -12.20
C LEU A 212 1.61 14.31 -13.56
N THR A 213 2.59 14.96 -14.17
CA THR A 213 2.51 15.56 -15.50
C THR A 213 3.52 14.87 -16.41
N GLN A 214 3.27 14.89 -17.73
CA GLN A 214 4.32 14.51 -18.66
C GLN A 214 5.46 15.52 -18.51
N ASP A 215 6.68 15.01 -18.38
CA ASP A 215 7.88 15.82 -18.30
C ASP A 215 8.06 16.54 -19.63
N ASP A 216 7.67 17.81 -19.68
CA ASP A 216 8.07 18.72 -20.74
C ASP A 216 9.27 19.53 -20.25
N SER A 217 10.22 19.79 -21.14
CA SER A 217 11.48 20.47 -20.83
C SER A 217 11.28 21.90 -20.30
N GLU A 218 10.11 22.50 -20.57
CA GLU A 218 9.75 23.86 -20.19
C GLU A 218 9.08 23.97 -18.81
N THR A 219 8.59 22.86 -18.24
CA THR A 219 7.85 22.87 -16.95
C THR A 219 8.67 22.23 -15.84
N GLU A 220 8.51 22.71 -14.60
CA GLU A 220 9.11 22.04 -13.45
C GLU A 220 8.53 20.62 -13.27
N PRO A 221 9.38 19.59 -13.11
CA PRO A 221 8.89 18.23 -12.98
C PRO A 221 8.04 18.11 -11.72
N THR A 222 6.86 17.53 -11.87
CA THR A 222 5.93 17.29 -10.77
C THR A 222 5.68 15.81 -10.64
N PHE A 223 5.97 15.28 -9.45
CA PHE A 223 5.82 13.87 -9.12
C PHE A 223 4.83 13.72 -7.96
N MET A 224 4.36 12.49 -7.80
CA MET A 224 3.45 12.08 -6.77
C MET A 224 4.00 10.83 -6.09
N VAL A 225 3.99 10.83 -4.75
CA VAL A 225 4.15 9.61 -3.95
C VAL A 225 2.76 9.03 -3.72
N VAL A 226 2.51 7.84 -4.23
CA VAL A 226 1.27 7.10 -4.02
C VAL A 226 1.50 6.09 -2.91
N HIS A 227 0.77 6.20 -1.80
CA HIS A 227 0.81 5.24 -0.71
C HIS A 227 -0.17 4.08 -0.95
N ARG A 228 -0.16 3.08 -0.05
CA ARG A 228 -0.99 1.87 -0.08
C ARG A 228 -2.46 2.18 -0.41
N SER A 229 -2.87 1.81 -1.62
CA SER A 229 -4.19 2.10 -2.17
C SER A 229 -4.47 1.18 -3.37
N GLY A 230 -5.70 1.23 -3.90
CA GLY A 230 -6.02 0.56 -5.17
C GLY A 230 -5.19 1.08 -6.35
N LEU A 231 -4.78 2.35 -6.33
CA LEU A 231 -3.89 2.93 -7.34
C LEU A 231 -2.49 2.30 -7.28
N LEU A 232 -1.92 2.14 -6.07
CA LEU A 232 -0.64 1.44 -5.91
C LEU A 232 -0.73 -0.01 -6.41
N ALA A 233 -1.81 -0.72 -6.08
CA ALA A 233 -2.02 -2.09 -6.55
C ALA A 233 -2.08 -2.17 -8.09
N ALA A 234 -2.69 -1.19 -8.75
CA ALA A 234 -2.73 -1.12 -10.21
C ALA A 234 -1.33 -0.84 -10.82
N LEU A 235 -0.52 0.02 -10.20
CA LEU A 235 0.85 0.30 -10.63
C LEU A 235 1.76 -0.92 -10.48
N ILE A 236 1.63 -1.67 -9.38
CA ILE A 236 2.33 -2.95 -9.17
C ILE A 236 1.93 -3.94 -10.29
N ALA A 237 0.63 -4.09 -10.56
CA ALA A 237 0.14 -4.99 -11.61
C ALA A 237 0.65 -4.59 -13.01
N LEU A 238 0.73 -3.29 -13.30
CA LEU A 238 1.31 -2.78 -14.55
C LEU A 238 2.80 -3.14 -14.66
N PHE A 239 3.57 -2.97 -13.58
CA PHE A 239 4.97 -3.36 -13.55
C PHE A 239 5.13 -4.85 -13.84
N GLU A 240 4.42 -5.73 -13.13
CA GLU A 240 4.55 -7.19 -13.30
C GLU A 240 4.19 -7.63 -14.72
N SER A 241 3.12 -7.07 -15.30
CA SER A 241 2.71 -7.36 -16.68
C SER A 241 3.78 -6.98 -17.71
N LEU A 242 4.44 -5.83 -17.51
CA LEU A 242 5.57 -5.42 -18.36
C LEU A 242 6.79 -6.29 -18.12
N TRP A 243 7.09 -6.63 -16.85
CA TRP A 243 8.21 -7.46 -16.44
C TRP A 243 8.16 -8.85 -17.09
N GLU A 244 7.00 -9.51 -17.09
CA GLU A 244 6.79 -10.83 -17.69
C GLU A 244 7.04 -10.86 -19.21
N ARG A 245 6.81 -9.74 -19.89
CA ARG A 245 6.94 -9.61 -21.35
C ARG A 245 8.28 -9.03 -21.79
N ALA A 246 9.06 -8.47 -20.87
CA ALA A 246 10.31 -7.79 -21.16
C ALA A 246 11.44 -8.79 -21.42
N PHE A 247 12.37 -8.41 -22.30
CA PHE A 247 13.55 -9.21 -22.63
C PHE A 247 14.64 -9.02 -21.58
N GLU A 248 15.24 -10.11 -21.10
CA GLU A 248 16.24 -10.06 -20.04
C GLU A 248 17.63 -9.61 -20.53
N LEU A 249 18.24 -8.67 -19.79
CA LEU A 249 19.55 -8.07 -20.10
C LEU A 249 20.70 -8.69 -19.30
N SER A 250 20.57 -9.95 -18.90
CA SER A 250 21.53 -10.68 -18.05
C SER A 250 22.95 -10.76 -18.63
N ALA A 251 23.09 -10.76 -19.96
CA ALA A 251 24.38 -10.91 -20.64
C ALA A 251 25.12 -9.57 -20.90
N LEU A 252 24.61 -8.43 -20.42
CA LEU A 252 25.29 -7.14 -20.58
C LEU A 252 26.65 -7.07 -19.88
N THR A 253 26.86 -7.87 -18.82
CA THR A 253 28.07 -7.80 -17.98
C THR A 253 28.99 -9.01 -18.13
N ALA A 254 28.70 -9.91 -19.08
CA ALA A 254 29.46 -11.14 -19.33
C ALA A 254 29.72 -12.02 -18.10
N ARG A 255 29.02 -11.76 -16.98
CA ARG A 255 29.07 -12.55 -15.76
C ARG A 255 27.85 -13.45 -15.74
N PRO A 256 28.03 -14.77 -15.87
CA PRO A 256 26.96 -15.74 -15.73
C PRO A 256 26.32 -15.56 -14.35
N ALA A 257 24.99 -15.45 -14.28
CA ALA A 257 24.26 -15.37 -13.02
C ALA A 257 24.59 -16.54 -12.07
N ASP A 258 25.01 -17.69 -12.64
CA ASP A 258 25.17 -18.96 -11.92
C ASP A 258 26.63 -19.45 -11.88
N GLY A 259 27.62 -18.63 -12.28
CA GLY A 259 29.04 -19.03 -12.34
C GLY A 259 29.38 -20.09 -13.40
N ARG A 260 28.46 -20.40 -14.33
CA ARG A 260 28.69 -21.31 -15.46
C ARG A 260 29.48 -20.63 -16.59
N PRO A 261 30.48 -21.25 -17.22
CA PRO A 261 31.21 -20.60 -18.30
C PRO A 261 30.28 -20.17 -19.43
N SER A 262 30.28 -18.88 -19.78
CA SER A 262 29.55 -18.38 -20.96
C SER A 262 30.09 -19.06 -22.21
N TRP A 263 29.19 -19.55 -23.07
CA TRP A 263 29.53 -20.20 -24.34
C TRP A 263 30.12 -19.23 -25.39
N LEU A 264 30.05 -17.93 -25.10
CA LEU A 264 30.56 -16.85 -25.91
C LEU A 264 31.63 -16.05 -25.17
N PRO A 265 32.61 -15.48 -25.88
CA PRO A 265 33.44 -14.42 -25.32
C PRO A 265 32.59 -13.26 -24.78
N PRO A 266 33.00 -12.60 -23.68
CA PRO A 266 32.28 -11.49 -23.06
C PRO A 266 31.72 -10.45 -24.03
N ALA A 267 32.55 -9.99 -24.97
CA ALA A 267 32.18 -8.96 -25.92
C ALA A 267 31.16 -9.45 -26.98
N ASP A 268 31.12 -10.75 -27.26
CA ASP A 268 30.17 -11.34 -28.20
C ASP A 268 28.83 -11.64 -27.51
N ALA A 269 28.86 -12.05 -26.23
CA ALA A 269 27.65 -12.16 -25.40
C ALA A 269 26.94 -10.81 -25.28
N GLN A 270 27.70 -9.74 -25.00
CA GLN A 270 27.17 -8.37 -24.94
C GLN A 270 26.57 -7.93 -26.29
N LEU A 271 27.23 -8.23 -27.41
CA LEU A 271 26.71 -7.94 -28.75
C LEU A 271 25.40 -8.67 -29.02
N VAL A 272 25.31 -9.98 -28.73
CA VAL A 272 24.09 -10.76 -28.92
C VAL A 272 22.97 -10.25 -28.01
N SER A 273 23.27 -9.89 -26.77
CA SER A 273 22.28 -9.30 -25.84
C SER A 273 21.67 -8.02 -26.40
N LEU A 274 22.50 -7.10 -26.92
CA LEU A 274 22.01 -5.85 -27.51
C LEU A 274 21.22 -6.10 -28.82
N LEU A 275 21.65 -7.07 -29.62
CA LEU A 275 20.93 -7.47 -30.83
C LEU A 275 19.53 -8.00 -30.49
N LEU A 276 19.40 -8.84 -29.46
CA LEU A 276 18.10 -9.39 -29.04
C LEU A 276 17.24 -8.39 -28.27
N ALA A 277 17.85 -7.39 -27.62
CA ALA A 277 17.16 -6.21 -27.12
C ALA A 277 16.57 -5.32 -28.25
N GLY A 278 16.89 -5.63 -29.51
CA GLY A 278 16.35 -4.97 -30.70
C GLY A 278 17.14 -3.75 -31.16
N LEU A 279 18.38 -3.57 -30.69
CA LEU A 279 19.23 -2.48 -31.14
C LEU A 279 19.70 -2.71 -32.59
N THR A 280 19.82 -1.62 -33.35
CA THR A 280 20.40 -1.65 -34.70
C THR A 280 21.92 -1.82 -34.66
N ASP A 281 22.52 -2.36 -35.72
CA ASP A 281 23.98 -2.53 -35.82
C ASP A 281 24.75 -1.22 -35.62
N LYS A 282 24.16 -0.09 -36.08
CA LYS A 282 24.73 1.24 -35.88
C LYS A 282 24.70 1.64 -34.39
N ALA A 283 23.58 1.42 -33.70
CA ALA A 283 23.47 1.66 -32.27
C ALA A 283 24.45 0.77 -31.49
N ILE A 284 24.51 -0.52 -31.81
CA ILE A 284 25.46 -1.48 -31.22
C ILE A 284 26.91 -1.02 -31.43
N ALA A 285 27.26 -0.56 -32.64
CA ALA A 285 28.60 -0.06 -32.94
C ALA A 285 28.98 1.13 -32.04
N THR A 286 28.08 2.11 -31.89
CA THR A 286 28.26 3.25 -30.98
C THR A 286 28.44 2.79 -29.53
N GLN A 287 27.52 1.96 -29.02
CA GLN A 287 27.51 1.52 -27.62
C GLN A 287 28.75 0.70 -27.24
N LEU A 288 29.29 -0.09 -28.17
CA LEU A 288 30.47 -0.92 -27.92
C LEU A 288 31.79 -0.22 -28.30
N GLY A 289 31.76 1.02 -28.81
CA GLY A 289 32.95 1.71 -29.30
C GLY A 289 33.63 1.01 -30.49
N LEU A 290 32.85 0.31 -31.32
CA LEU A 290 33.33 -0.48 -32.46
C LEU A 290 32.95 0.17 -33.79
N SER A 291 33.70 -0.14 -34.86
CA SER A 291 33.26 0.21 -36.21
C SER A 291 32.11 -0.71 -36.66
N LEU A 292 31.19 -0.19 -37.49
CA LEU A 292 30.09 -0.98 -38.06
C LEU A 292 30.58 -2.25 -38.78
N ARG A 293 31.72 -2.16 -39.48
CA ARG A 293 32.38 -3.31 -40.11
C ARG A 293 32.77 -4.39 -39.10
N THR A 294 33.22 -4.01 -37.92
CA THR A 294 33.60 -4.95 -36.86
C THR A 294 32.37 -5.64 -36.28
N VAL A 295 31.28 -4.90 -36.07
CA VAL A 295 29.99 -5.47 -35.65
C VAL A 295 29.49 -6.50 -36.66
N HIS A 296 29.41 -6.14 -37.95
CA HIS A 296 29.00 -7.07 -39.01
C HIS A 296 29.88 -8.32 -39.05
N ARG A 297 31.22 -8.17 -38.99
CA ARG A 297 32.15 -9.30 -38.99
C ARG A 297 31.91 -10.24 -37.80
N ARG A 298 31.65 -9.70 -36.61
CA ARG A 298 31.36 -10.51 -35.41
C ARG A 298 30.01 -11.22 -35.54
N ILE A 299 28.97 -10.54 -36.03
CA ILE A 299 27.66 -11.16 -36.31
C ILE A 299 27.83 -12.31 -37.31
N SER A 300 28.59 -12.13 -38.39
CA SER A 300 28.86 -13.22 -39.35
C SER A 300 29.56 -14.41 -38.69
N ALA A 301 30.59 -14.17 -37.87
CA ALA A 301 31.26 -15.24 -37.15
C ALA A 301 30.34 -15.99 -36.17
N LEU A 302 29.38 -15.27 -35.56
CA LEU A 302 28.37 -15.87 -34.68
C LEU A 302 27.34 -16.69 -35.45
N LEU A 303 26.91 -16.22 -36.62
CA LEU A 303 26.04 -16.97 -37.54
C LEU A 303 26.71 -18.26 -38.00
N ASP A 304 27.99 -18.19 -38.40
CA ASP A 304 28.78 -19.35 -38.81
C ASP A 304 28.96 -20.34 -37.65
N ARG A 305 29.25 -19.84 -36.44
CA ARG A 305 29.39 -20.66 -35.22
C ARG A 305 28.07 -21.34 -34.82
N ALA A 306 26.94 -20.67 -34.98
CA ALA A 306 25.61 -21.22 -34.74
C ALA A 306 25.12 -22.10 -35.90
N GLN A 307 25.83 -22.13 -37.03
CA GLN A 307 25.41 -22.79 -38.27
C GLN A 307 24.03 -22.34 -38.76
N VAL A 308 23.75 -21.04 -38.65
CA VAL A 308 22.47 -20.44 -39.07
C VAL A 308 22.71 -19.29 -40.06
N SER A 309 21.69 -18.95 -40.85
CA SER A 309 21.84 -17.98 -41.94
C SER A 309 21.17 -16.63 -41.66
N THR A 310 20.32 -16.54 -40.63
CA THR A 310 19.59 -15.32 -40.29
C THR A 310 19.76 -14.93 -38.83
N ARG A 311 19.63 -13.63 -38.54
CA ARG A 311 19.69 -13.10 -37.16
C ARG A 311 18.58 -13.66 -36.28
N LEU A 312 17.40 -13.89 -36.86
CA LEU A 312 16.29 -14.52 -36.16
C LEU A 312 16.66 -15.93 -35.70
N GLN A 313 17.28 -16.72 -36.59
CA GLN A 313 17.79 -18.05 -36.24
C GLN A 313 18.94 -17.97 -35.23
N LEU A 314 19.79 -16.93 -35.29
CA LEU A 314 20.83 -16.70 -34.29
C LEU A 314 20.23 -16.47 -32.90
N GLY A 315 19.18 -15.65 -32.81
CA GLY A 315 18.46 -15.42 -31.56
C GLY A 315 17.79 -16.69 -31.03
N TRP A 316 17.12 -17.44 -31.91
CA TRP A 316 16.54 -18.74 -31.56
C TRP A 316 17.60 -19.75 -31.09
N HIS A 317 18.76 -19.80 -31.76
CA HIS A 317 19.87 -20.66 -31.36
C HIS A 317 20.43 -20.26 -30.00
N ALA A 318 20.66 -18.96 -29.79
CA ALA A 318 21.17 -18.41 -28.54
C ALA A 318 20.25 -18.73 -27.36
N ALA A 319 18.94 -18.63 -27.58
CA ALA A 319 17.91 -19.03 -26.65
C ALA A 319 17.94 -20.52 -26.28
N GLN A 320 18.00 -21.40 -27.29
CA GLN A 320 17.97 -22.86 -27.06
C GLN A 320 19.24 -23.40 -26.41
N HIS A 321 20.39 -22.80 -26.69
CA HIS A 321 21.70 -23.29 -26.25
C HIS A 321 22.26 -22.51 -25.07
N GLY A 322 21.45 -21.65 -24.43
CA GLY A 322 21.86 -20.89 -23.25
C GLY A 322 23.06 -19.98 -23.52
N TRP A 323 23.17 -19.38 -24.72
CA TRP A 323 24.21 -18.38 -24.98
C TRP A 323 24.02 -17.11 -24.14
N LEU A 324 22.79 -16.90 -23.67
CA LEU A 324 22.39 -15.86 -22.74
C LEU A 324 21.74 -16.57 -21.54
N ASP A 325 22.50 -16.76 -20.46
CA ASP A 325 21.95 -17.33 -19.23
C ASP A 325 20.77 -16.45 -18.76
N GLY A 326 19.59 -17.04 -18.53
CA GLY A 326 18.37 -16.31 -18.12
C GLY A 326 17.33 -16.08 -19.23
N TYR A 327 17.62 -16.35 -20.50
CA TYR A 327 16.57 -16.34 -21.53
C TYR A 327 15.64 -17.55 -21.35
N THR A 328 14.49 -17.32 -20.72
CA THR A 328 13.34 -18.22 -20.86
C THR A 328 12.46 -17.64 -21.95
N PRO A 329 12.25 -18.30 -23.11
CA PRO A 329 11.26 -17.82 -24.05
C PRO A 329 9.92 -17.76 -23.32
N GLY A 330 9.26 -16.59 -23.30
CA GLY A 330 7.88 -16.48 -22.82
C GLY A 330 7.01 -17.51 -23.53
N PRO A 331 5.89 -17.98 -22.92
CA PRO A 331 5.13 -19.11 -23.44
C PRO A 331 4.61 -18.81 -24.85
N GLY A 332 5.39 -19.20 -25.85
CA GLY A 332 5.00 -19.22 -27.24
C GLY A 332 4.01 -20.36 -27.41
N VAL A 333 2.88 -20.07 -28.06
CA VAL A 333 1.82 -21.01 -28.43
C VAL A 333 2.46 -22.29 -28.96
N ALA A 334 2.56 -23.30 -28.09
CA ALA A 334 3.06 -24.61 -28.47
C ALA A 334 2.03 -25.19 -29.44
N GLY A 335 2.34 -25.08 -30.74
CA GLY A 335 1.63 -25.81 -31.78
C GLY A 335 1.60 -27.27 -31.37
N GLN A 336 0.40 -27.76 -31.07
CA GLN A 336 0.12 -29.16 -30.84
C GLN A 336 0.71 -29.97 -32.01
N ARG A 337 1.79 -30.70 -31.74
CA ARG A 337 2.12 -31.87 -32.54
C ARG A 337 1.14 -32.97 -32.12
N SER A 338 0.15 -33.20 -32.96
CA SER A 338 -0.64 -34.43 -32.98
C SER A 338 0.15 -35.55 -33.67
N PRO A 339 -0.14 -36.82 -33.34
CA PRO A 339 0.80 -37.94 -33.39
C PRO A 339 1.17 -38.46 -34.79
#